data_AF-A0A543IK83-F1
#
_entry.id   AF-A0A543IK83-F1
#
_cell.length_a   1.000
_cell.length_b   1.000
_cell.length_c   1.000
_cell.angle_alpha   90.00
_cell.angle_beta   90.00
_cell.angle_gamma   90.00
#
_symmetry.space_group_name_H-M   'P 1'
#
loop_
_entity.id
_entity.type
_entity.pdbx_description
1 polymer ?
#
loop_
_entity_poly.entity_id
_entity_poly.type
_entity_poly.pdbx_seq_one_letter_code
_entity_poly.pdbx_strand_id
1 'polypeptide(L)'
;MTDFAIPDWWGGLAGQRLGVGWLDPADWEPAWQHVEESGAMGREHLHSDDELLRKGKILVGTGPETVRRWTGQRLAAAWYVDPEEPDVLWCAPGAFYPAWLWIPVRPSPAGVREALGEPFPAPAAARAELTGFARGFLGLRHSVAVPDVPPVEGVPPWEAEAADDFVAVDGPSLDRYAKIVKYLDPQPWGSAREEDPYPEEVPGGRREPRLMDLAPIRDGHRLQRLGRVPSMTWRTVHSRSQLSIEIHTREVVCAAVRYRPSPDAHRAVVRRFNDVHGERYPEDVPLDALGVLAAWDFRVEDDLAHTLDDPGDADAVGAGLRCLAALWHGDLRRSLRLREWAAHPHPDVRANLAAIANAYGYRFLLQELALTETDPEELANLEDMLDHSPDPDAYNAFHDDFGGAPIIVDEHGDPAEPWEEDE
;
A
#
# COMPACT_ATOMS: atom_id res chain seq x y z
N MET A 1 16.68 -37.02 -6.17
CA MET A 1 17.41 -36.81 -7.44
C MET A 1 16.39 -36.88 -8.56
N THR A 2 16.05 -35.74 -9.13
CA THR A 2 15.19 -35.62 -10.32
C THR A 2 15.98 -36.03 -11.55
N ASP A 3 15.35 -36.77 -12.46
CA ASP A 3 15.96 -37.27 -13.72
C ASP A 3 15.98 -36.15 -14.79
N PHE A 4 16.35 -34.94 -14.38
CA PHE A 4 16.32 -33.71 -15.18
C PHE A 4 17.70 -33.39 -15.75
N ALA A 5 17.77 -33.12 -17.05
CA ALA A 5 19.00 -32.68 -17.68
C ALA A 5 19.31 -31.21 -17.30
N ILE A 6 20.49 -30.97 -16.74
CA ILE A 6 20.97 -29.63 -16.41
C ILE A 6 21.00 -28.79 -17.70
N PRO A 7 20.35 -27.61 -17.76
CA PRO A 7 20.35 -26.78 -18.96
C PRO A 7 21.75 -26.30 -19.37
N ASP A 8 22.03 -26.26 -20.68
CA ASP A 8 23.34 -25.90 -21.24
C ASP A 8 23.83 -24.50 -20.78
N TRP A 9 22.92 -23.57 -20.49
CA TRP A 9 23.25 -22.22 -20.02
C TRP A 9 23.76 -22.19 -18.56
N TRP A 10 23.48 -23.23 -17.76
CA TRP A 10 23.69 -23.26 -16.31
C TRP A 10 25.13 -22.91 -15.92
N GLY A 11 26.11 -23.64 -16.45
CA GLY A 11 27.52 -23.46 -16.11
C GLY A 11 28.08 -22.07 -16.47
N GLY A 12 27.52 -21.44 -17.52
CA GLY A 12 27.88 -20.09 -17.93
C GLY A 12 27.32 -19.00 -17.01
N LEU A 13 26.10 -19.19 -16.48
CA LEU A 13 25.47 -18.25 -15.56
C LEU A 13 26.04 -18.39 -14.14
N ALA A 14 26.13 -19.62 -13.63
CA ALA A 14 26.57 -19.91 -12.26
C ALA A 14 27.97 -19.37 -11.97
N GLY A 15 28.86 -19.38 -12.97
CA GLY A 15 30.22 -18.84 -12.88
C GLY A 15 30.32 -17.31 -12.65
N GLN A 16 29.26 -16.53 -12.88
CA GLN A 16 29.31 -15.07 -12.70
C GLN A 16 28.89 -14.57 -11.32
N ARG A 17 28.26 -15.44 -10.49
CA ARG A 17 27.66 -15.14 -9.18
C ARG A 17 26.59 -14.05 -9.18
N LEU A 18 26.89 -12.80 -9.55
CA LEU A 18 25.91 -11.68 -9.63
C LEU A 18 25.18 -11.38 -8.30
N GLY A 19 25.79 -11.70 -7.15
CA GLY A 19 25.14 -11.64 -5.84
C GLY A 19 24.32 -12.88 -5.48
N VAL A 20 24.16 -13.82 -6.41
CA VAL A 20 23.47 -15.09 -6.25
C VAL A 20 24.45 -16.20 -5.84
N GLY A 21 24.09 -16.94 -4.79
CA GLY A 21 24.63 -18.25 -4.46
C GLY A 21 23.89 -19.33 -5.25
N TRP A 22 24.41 -19.66 -6.43
CA TRP A 22 23.93 -20.79 -7.24
C TRP A 22 24.29 -22.12 -6.57
N LEU A 23 23.30 -23.01 -6.44
CA LEU A 23 23.43 -24.33 -5.81
C LEU A 23 24.11 -25.33 -6.75
N ASP A 24 24.80 -26.33 -6.20
CA ASP A 24 25.23 -27.47 -7.03
C ASP A 24 23.98 -28.20 -7.56
N PRO A 25 23.94 -28.68 -8.82
CA PRO A 25 22.83 -29.48 -9.33
C PRO A 25 22.50 -30.73 -8.50
N ALA A 26 23.42 -31.24 -7.69
CA ALA A 26 23.14 -32.30 -6.71
C ALA A 26 22.28 -31.84 -5.52
N ASP A 27 22.35 -30.54 -5.19
CA ASP A 27 21.67 -29.86 -4.07
C ASP A 27 20.42 -29.09 -4.53
N TRP A 28 19.92 -29.35 -5.74
CA TRP A 28 18.70 -28.74 -6.28
C TRP A 28 17.44 -29.32 -5.62
N GLU A 29 16.59 -28.44 -5.08
CA GLU A 29 15.45 -28.80 -4.23
C GLU A 29 14.11 -28.37 -4.83
N PRO A 30 13.01 -29.13 -4.68
CA PRO A 30 11.69 -28.73 -5.19
C PRO A 30 11.20 -27.42 -4.55
N ALA A 31 10.62 -26.52 -5.35
CA ALA A 31 10.21 -25.19 -4.89
C ALA A 31 9.16 -25.18 -3.77
N TRP A 32 8.34 -26.24 -3.67
CA TRP A 32 7.35 -26.42 -2.61
C TRP A 32 7.96 -26.72 -1.23
N GLN A 33 9.25 -27.07 -1.14
CA GLN A 33 9.98 -27.22 0.13
C GLN A 33 10.47 -25.87 0.68
N HIS A 34 10.38 -24.81 -0.13
CA HIS A 34 10.83 -23.45 0.17
C HIS A 34 9.66 -22.45 0.14
N VAL A 35 8.49 -22.87 0.62
CA VAL A 35 7.37 -21.96 0.87
C VAL A 35 7.64 -21.22 2.18
N GLU A 36 7.91 -19.93 2.07
CA GLU A 36 7.98 -19.01 3.19
C GLU A 36 6.69 -18.17 3.22
N GLU A 37 6.03 -18.07 4.36
CA GLU A 37 4.83 -17.22 4.46
C GLU A 37 5.18 -15.74 4.33
N SER A 38 4.41 -14.99 3.54
CA SER A 38 4.63 -13.55 3.35
C SER A 38 4.14 -12.69 4.52
N GLY A 39 3.28 -13.24 5.38
CA GLY A 39 2.54 -12.50 6.42
C GLY A 39 1.45 -11.55 5.87
N ALA A 40 1.37 -11.34 4.55
CA ALA A 40 0.21 -10.72 3.94
C ALA A 40 -0.96 -11.70 3.91
N MET A 41 -2.16 -11.21 4.24
CA MET A 41 -3.40 -11.94 3.99
C MET A 41 -3.54 -12.23 2.48
N GLY A 42 -4.31 -13.23 2.10
CA GLY A 42 -4.50 -13.62 0.71
C GLY A 42 -5.90 -14.14 0.43
N ARG A 43 -6.34 -14.05 -0.83
CA ARG A 43 -7.60 -14.64 -1.31
C ARG A 43 -7.38 -16.13 -1.63
N GLU A 44 -8.39 -16.98 -1.44
CA GLU A 44 -8.28 -18.45 -1.61
C GLU A 44 -7.76 -18.86 -3.01
N HIS A 45 -8.20 -18.18 -4.06
CA HIS A 45 -7.73 -18.44 -5.42
C HIS A 45 -6.25 -18.08 -5.64
N LEU A 46 -5.72 -17.05 -4.97
CA LEU A 46 -4.30 -16.66 -5.08
C LEU A 46 -3.36 -17.67 -4.41
N HIS A 47 -3.84 -18.39 -3.40
CA HIS A 47 -3.11 -19.51 -2.79
C HIS A 47 -3.10 -20.71 -3.73
N SER A 48 -4.26 -21.04 -4.32
CA SER A 48 -4.39 -22.11 -5.31
C SER A 48 -3.45 -21.89 -6.51
N ASP A 49 -3.34 -20.65 -6.99
CA ASP A 49 -2.47 -20.30 -8.12
C ASP A 49 -0.98 -20.28 -7.74
N ASP A 50 -0.60 -19.91 -6.51
CA ASP A 50 0.79 -20.10 -6.02
C ASP A 50 1.17 -21.59 -6.03
N GLU A 51 0.34 -22.45 -5.43
CA GLU A 51 0.59 -23.90 -5.40
C GLU A 51 0.73 -24.49 -6.81
N LEU A 52 -0.16 -24.13 -7.73
CA LEU A 52 -0.16 -24.61 -9.11
C LEU A 52 1.07 -24.13 -9.88
N LEU A 53 1.42 -22.85 -9.80
CA LEU A 53 2.56 -22.27 -10.53
C LEU A 53 3.91 -22.71 -9.95
N ARG A 54 4.00 -22.93 -8.62
CA ARG A 54 5.20 -23.39 -7.91
C ARG A 54 5.49 -24.88 -8.13
N LYS A 55 4.45 -25.68 -8.39
CA LYS A 55 4.57 -27.12 -8.65
C LYS A 55 5.48 -27.39 -9.87
N GLY A 56 6.29 -28.45 -9.76
CA GLY A 56 7.26 -28.84 -10.80
C GLY A 56 8.56 -28.04 -10.80
N LYS A 57 8.54 -26.78 -10.37
CA LYS A 57 9.73 -25.90 -10.33
C LYS A 57 10.73 -26.33 -9.26
N ILE A 58 12.00 -26.06 -9.53
CA ILE A 58 13.17 -26.50 -8.74
C ILE A 58 13.98 -25.27 -8.36
N LEU A 59 14.30 -25.10 -7.07
CA LEU A 59 15.21 -24.08 -6.57
C LEU A 59 16.65 -24.38 -7.03
N VAL A 60 17.28 -23.42 -7.68
CA VAL A 60 18.64 -23.53 -8.21
C VAL A 60 19.61 -22.48 -7.62
N GLY A 61 19.12 -21.45 -6.93
CA GLY A 61 19.99 -20.44 -6.32
C GLY A 61 19.25 -19.46 -5.41
N THR A 62 20.00 -18.79 -4.54
CA THR A 62 19.47 -17.77 -3.63
C THR A 62 20.35 -16.52 -3.58
N GLY A 63 19.77 -15.38 -3.22
CA GLY A 63 20.44 -14.07 -3.23
C GLY A 63 20.29 -13.31 -4.55
N PRO A 64 20.66 -12.03 -4.63
CA PRO A 64 21.11 -11.18 -3.53
C PRO A 64 20.05 -11.02 -2.43
N GLU A 65 20.50 -10.59 -1.26
CA GLU A 65 19.67 -10.44 -0.08
C GLU A 65 19.39 -8.97 0.23
N THR A 66 18.18 -8.67 0.68
CA THR A 66 17.87 -7.44 1.42
C THR A 66 17.78 -7.73 2.92
N VAL A 67 17.99 -6.72 3.75
CA VAL A 67 17.69 -6.77 5.17
C VAL A 67 16.45 -5.93 5.40
N ARG A 68 15.38 -6.56 5.92
CA ARG A 68 14.16 -5.85 6.33
C ARG A 68 14.54 -4.88 7.46
N ARG A 69 14.13 -3.62 7.33
CA ARG A 69 14.59 -2.56 8.24
C ARG A 69 14.22 -2.94 9.68
N TRP A 70 15.19 -2.75 10.56
CA TRP A 70 15.09 -2.89 12.01
C TRP A 70 14.80 -4.31 12.57
N THR A 71 14.05 -5.20 11.88
CA THR A 71 13.91 -6.61 12.32
C THR A 71 15.23 -7.38 12.20
N GLY A 72 16.01 -7.04 11.18
CA GLY A 72 17.24 -7.77 10.87
C GLY A 72 17.03 -9.13 10.21
N GLN A 73 15.79 -9.45 9.81
CA GLN A 73 15.44 -10.57 8.92
C GLN A 73 16.14 -10.36 7.57
N ARG A 74 16.79 -11.40 7.06
CA ARG A 74 17.48 -11.41 5.77
C ARG A 74 16.55 -12.08 4.77
N LEU A 75 16.15 -11.35 3.74
CA LEU A 75 15.21 -11.79 2.73
C LEU A 75 15.99 -11.98 1.44
N ALA A 76 16.27 -13.23 1.09
CA ALA A 76 17.02 -13.61 -0.09
C ALA A 76 16.07 -13.75 -1.28
N ALA A 77 16.44 -13.18 -2.44
CA ALA A 77 15.81 -13.57 -3.69
C ALA A 77 16.01 -15.07 -3.93
N ALA A 78 15.03 -15.74 -4.55
CA ALA A 78 15.07 -17.16 -4.85
C ALA A 78 14.89 -17.40 -6.35
N TRP A 79 15.72 -18.31 -6.88
CA TRP A 79 15.83 -18.56 -8.32
C TRP A 79 15.43 -19.98 -8.64
N TYR A 80 14.52 -20.16 -9.58
CA TYR A 80 13.94 -21.45 -9.91
C TYR A 80 14.02 -21.77 -11.40
N VAL A 81 14.19 -23.03 -11.73
CA VAL A 81 14.05 -23.56 -13.10
C VAL A 81 12.80 -24.43 -13.15
N ASP A 82 12.06 -24.34 -14.26
CA ASP A 82 11.01 -25.29 -14.58
C ASP A 82 11.57 -26.38 -15.52
N PRO A 83 11.51 -27.68 -15.17
CA PRO A 83 11.90 -28.75 -16.07
C PRO A 83 11.11 -28.80 -17.38
N GLU A 84 9.88 -28.28 -17.42
CA GLU A 84 9.05 -28.21 -18.62
C GLU A 84 9.34 -26.95 -19.46
N GLU A 85 9.91 -25.90 -18.86
CA GLU A 85 10.36 -24.67 -19.52
C GLU A 85 11.85 -24.35 -19.21
N PRO A 86 12.81 -25.22 -19.58
CA PRO A 86 14.21 -25.13 -19.13
C PRO A 86 14.99 -23.92 -19.69
N ASP A 87 14.43 -23.21 -20.68
CA ASP A 87 14.98 -21.96 -21.24
C ASP A 87 14.54 -20.71 -20.46
N VAL A 88 13.71 -20.86 -19.42
CA VAL A 88 13.24 -19.79 -18.53
C VAL A 88 13.80 -19.98 -17.13
N LEU A 89 14.38 -18.91 -16.59
CA LEU A 89 14.75 -18.81 -15.18
C LEU A 89 13.70 -17.95 -14.48
N TRP A 90 13.20 -18.38 -13.33
CA TRP A 90 12.19 -17.65 -12.55
C TRP A 90 12.83 -16.99 -11.35
N CYS A 91 12.52 -15.71 -11.11
CA CYS A 91 13.05 -14.92 -9.99
C CYS A 91 11.92 -14.50 -9.05
N ALA A 92 12.01 -14.94 -7.80
CA ALA A 92 11.24 -14.42 -6.68
C ALA A 92 12.10 -13.39 -5.93
N PRO A 93 11.73 -12.09 -5.82
CA PRO A 93 12.53 -11.10 -5.10
C PRO A 93 12.78 -11.44 -3.63
N GLY A 94 11.90 -12.20 -3.01
CA GLY A 94 12.14 -12.96 -1.77
C GLY A 94 11.50 -14.34 -1.87
N ALA A 95 12.01 -15.35 -1.14
CA ALA A 95 11.42 -16.70 -1.13
C ALA A 95 9.92 -16.74 -0.76
N PHE A 96 9.49 -15.76 0.05
CA PHE A 96 8.08 -15.55 0.43
C PHE A 96 7.17 -14.95 -0.65
N TYR A 97 7.70 -14.60 -1.82
CA TYR A 97 6.85 -14.18 -2.94
C TYR A 97 6.10 -15.39 -3.51
N PRO A 98 4.78 -15.30 -3.72
CA PRO A 98 4.03 -16.31 -4.42
C PRO A 98 4.39 -16.34 -5.91
N ALA A 99 4.23 -17.50 -6.53
CA ALA A 99 4.69 -17.80 -7.88
C ALA A 99 4.01 -16.97 -8.97
N TRP A 100 2.80 -16.45 -8.73
CA TRP A 100 2.16 -15.47 -9.62
C TRP A 100 2.89 -14.12 -9.67
N LEU A 101 3.67 -13.75 -8.65
CA LEU A 101 4.59 -12.59 -8.67
C LEU A 101 5.99 -12.91 -9.20
N TRP A 102 6.31 -14.16 -9.55
CA TRP A 102 7.66 -14.49 -10.03
C TRP A 102 7.91 -13.90 -11.41
N ILE A 103 9.08 -13.27 -11.54
CA ILE A 103 9.55 -12.61 -12.74
C ILE A 103 10.14 -13.69 -13.66
N PRO A 104 9.65 -13.83 -14.91
CA PRO A 104 10.31 -14.67 -15.91
C PRO A 104 11.57 -13.96 -16.42
N VAL A 105 12.69 -14.67 -16.41
CA VAL A 105 14.02 -14.12 -16.68
C VAL A 105 14.70 -14.93 -17.78
N ARG A 106 15.27 -14.26 -18.78
CA ARG A 106 16.18 -14.90 -19.73
C ARG A 106 17.45 -15.36 -18.98
N PRO A 107 17.80 -16.66 -18.97
CA PRO A 107 18.92 -17.22 -18.21
C PRO A 107 20.27 -16.69 -18.71
N SER A 108 20.62 -15.50 -18.26
CA SER A 108 21.74 -14.71 -18.76
C SER A 108 22.12 -13.64 -17.74
N PRO A 109 23.39 -13.21 -17.67
CA PRO A 109 23.79 -12.17 -16.74
C PRO A 109 23.08 -10.82 -16.95
N ALA A 110 22.65 -10.52 -18.18
CA ALA A 110 21.86 -9.34 -18.47
C ALA A 110 20.44 -9.46 -17.90
N GLY A 111 19.76 -10.59 -18.17
CA GLY A 111 18.42 -10.85 -17.64
C GLY A 111 18.37 -10.88 -16.12
N VAL A 112 19.38 -11.46 -15.45
CA VAL A 112 19.47 -11.46 -13.97
C VAL A 112 19.53 -10.02 -13.41
N ARG A 113 20.33 -9.13 -14.01
CA ARG A 113 20.39 -7.72 -13.58
C ARG A 113 19.10 -6.96 -13.87
N GLU A 114 18.48 -7.22 -15.02
CA GLU A 114 17.20 -6.62 -15.43
C GLU A 114 16.06 -7.02 -14.49
N ALA A 115 15.99 -8.30 -14.10
CA ALA A 115 14.97 -8.84 -13.21
C ALA A 115 15.12 -8.34 -11.76
N LEU A 116 16.35 -8.23 -11.26
CA LEU A 116 16.60 -7.65 -9.94
C LEU A 116 16.35 -6.13 -9.93
N GLY A 117 16.71 -5.44 -11.01
CA GLY A 117 16.77 -3.98 -11.06
C GLY A 117 17.98 -3.45 -10.27
N GLU A 118 18.87 -2.71 -10.91
CA GLU A 118 20.07 -2.20 -10.21
C GLU A 118 19.84 -0.83 -9.56
N PRO A 119 20.22 -0.64 -8.28
CA PRO A 119 20.65 -1.65 -7.31
C PRO A 119 19.45 -2.37 -6.64
N PHE A 120 19.69 -3.60 -6.16
CA PHE A 120 18.74 -4.40 -5.39
C PHE A 120 19.29 -4.67 -3.97
N PRO A 121 18.52 -4.41 -2.88
CA PRO A 121 17.30 -3.61 -2.88
C PRO A 121 17.59 -2.18 -3.38
N ALA A 122 16.55 -1.47 -3.83
CA ALA A 122 16.70 -0.06 -4.17
C ALA A 122 17.15 0.74 -2.92
N PRO A 123 17.95 1.82 -3.08
CA PRO A 123 18.16 2.77 -2.00
C PRO A 123 16.82 3.43 -1.66
N ALA A 124 16.67 3.85 -0.40
CA ALA A 124 15.64 4.80 -0.05
C ALA A 124 15.81 6.05 -0.93
N ALA A 125 14.71 6.47 -1.55
CA ALA A 125 14.68 7.58 -2.48
C ALA A 125 13.91 8.75 -1.85
N ALA A 126 14.36 9.97 -2.12
CA ALA A 126 13.60 11.17 -1.74
C ALA A 126 12.22 11.13 -2.41
N ARG A 127 11.20 11.74 -1.79
CA ARG A 127 9.82 11.72 -2.31
C ARG A 127 9.72 12.25 -3.75
N ALA A 128 10.61 13.17 -4.14
CA ALA A 128 10.70 13.72 -5.49
C ALA A 128 11.12 12.70 -6.57
N GLU A 129 11.77 11.59 -6.20
CA GLU A 129 12.15 10.51 -7.11
C GLU A 129 11.06 9.44 -7.27
N LEU A 130 10.06 9.43 -6.37
CA LEU A 130 8.90 8.54 -6.41
C LEU A 130 7.84 9.13 -7.37
N THR A 131 8.17 9.13 -8.66
CA THR A 131 7.39 9.78 -9.72
C THR A 131 6.10 9.04 -10.10
N GLY A 132 5.98 7.75 -9.77
CA GLY A 132 4.75 6.97 -9.89
C GLY A 132 3.83 7.22 -8.71
N PHE A 133 2.54 7.42 -8.99
CA PHE A 133 1.50 7.53 -7.97
C PHE A 133 0.26 6.74 -8.39
N ALA A 134 -0.24 5.93 -7.47
CA ALA A 134 -1.50 5.21 -7.59
C ALA A 134 -2.34 5.44 -6.33
N ARG A 135 -3.66 5.52 -6.49
CA ARG A 135 -4.62 5.38 -5.38
C ARG A 135 -5.78 4.52 -5.84
N GLY A 136 -6.18 3.58 -4.99
CA GLY A 136 -7.35 2.74 -5.19
C GLY A 136 -8.21 2.73 -3.92
N PHE A 137 -9.51 2.58 -4.12
CA PHE A 137 -10.50 2.44 -3.05
C PHE A 137 -10.44 1.00 -2.54
N LEU A 138 -10.48 0.79 -1.22
CA LEU A 138 -10.46 -0.55 -0.60
C LEU A 138 -11.82 -0.97 -0.02
N GLY A 139 -12.65 -0.01 0.36
CA GLY A 139 -13.91 -0.25 1.07
C GLY A 139 -14.38 0.96 1.86
N LEU A 140 -15.56 0.81 2.48
CA LEU A 140 -15.97 1.68 3.57
C LEU A 140 -15.28 1.22 4.86
N ARG A 141 -15.00 2.12 5.78
CA ARG A 141 -14.18 1.83 6.97
C ARG A 141 -14.69 0.66 7.82
N HIS A 142 -16.01 0.51 7.93
CA HIS A 142 -16.63 -0.61 8.67
C HIS A 142 -16.54 -1.96 7.92
N SER A 143 -16.17 -1.97 6.64
CA SER A 143 -16.07 -3.16 5.79
C SER A 143 -14.64 -3.56 5.44
N VAL A 144 -13.65 -2.67 5.63
CA VAL A 144 -12.23 -3.02 5.46
C VAL A 144 -11.70 -3.62 6.75
N ALA A 145 -11.15 -4.82 6.65
CA ALA A 145 -10.59 -5.57 7.77
C ALA A 145 -9.19 -6.11 7.45
N VAL A 146 -8.47 -6.50 8.50
CA VAL A 146 -7.19 -7.21 8.47
C VAL A 146 -7.24 -8.38 9.46
N PRO A 147 -6.42 -9.43 9.31
CA PRO A 147 -6.27 -10.46 10.34
C PRO A 147 -5.85 -9.83 11.67
N ASP A 148 -6.42 -10.28 12.79
CA ASP A 148 -5.90 -9.85 14.09
C ASP A 148 -4.53 -10.48 14.36
N VAL A 149 -3.64 -9.69 14.94
CA VAL A 149 -2.29 -10.09 15.32
C VAL A 149 -2.12 -9.70 16.79
N PRO A 150 -2.54 -10.55 17.74
CA PRO A 150 -2.48 -10.22 19.16
C PRO A 150 -1.02 -10.16 19.65
N PRO A 151 -0.67 -9.21 20.54
CA PRO A 151 0.69 -9.11 21.07
C PRO A 151 1.00 -10.30 22.00
N VAL A 152 2.08 -11.03 21.72
CA VAL A 152 2.55 -12.17 22.53
C VAL A 152 3.80 -11.77 23.33
N GLU A 153 3.79 -12.01 24.64
CA GLU A 153 4.92 -11.63 25.50
C GLU A 153 6.20 -12.38 25.12
N GLY A 154 7.28 -11.63 24.88
CA GLY A 154 8.60 -12.18 24.55
C GLY A 154 8.81 -12.51 23.07
N VAL A 155 7.75 -12.48 22.24
CA VAL A 155 7.83 -12.66 20.79
C VAL A 155 7.96 -11.29 20.11
N PRO A 156 8.92 -11.10 19.19
CA PRO A 156 8.98 -9.87 18.38
C PRO A 156 7.72 -9.70 17.51
N PRO A 157 7.19 -8.48 17.32
CA PRO A 157 5.93 -8.28 16.56
C PRO A 157 5.93 -8.80 15.11
N TRP A 158 7.11 -8.95 14.49
CA TRP A 158 7.28 -9.49 13.13
C TRP A 158 7.49 -11.02 13.08
N GLU A 159 7.44 -11.67 14.25
CA GLU A 159 7.45 -13.13 14.46
C GLU A 159 6.13 -13.59 15.11
N ALA A 160 5.16 -12.69 15.28
CA ALA A 160 3.81 -13.03 15.73
C ALA A 160 3.02 -13.74 14.62
N GLU A 161 2.15 -14.66 15.01
CA GLU A 161 1.20 -15.33 14.11
C GLU A 161 -0.11 -14.53 14.05
N ALA A 162 -0.77 -14.53 12.90
CA ALA A 162 -2.12 -13.98 12.77
C ALA A 162 -3.15 -14.99 13.30
N ALA A 163 -4.23 -14.49 13.90
CA ALA A 163 -5.42 -15.29 14.18
C ALA A 163 -6.27 -15.49 12.92
N ASP A 164 -7.13 -16.51 12.93
CA ASP A 164 -8.14 -16.73 11.88
C ASP A 164 -9.21 -15.62 11.83
N ASP A 165 -9.37 -14.88 12.94
CA ASP A 165 -10.33 -13.79 13.07
C ASP A 165 -9.84 -12.50 12.39
N PHE A 166 -10.77 -11.79 11.75
CA PHE A 166 -10.54 -10.49 11.13
C PHE A 166 -11.11 -9.36 11.99
N VAL A 167 -10.33 -8.29 12.14
CA VAL A 167 -10.72 -7.05 12.83
C VAL A 167 -10.84 -5.90 11.85
N ALA A 168 -11.78 -4.98 12.10
CA ALA A 168 -11.93 -3.76 11.31
C ALA A 168 -10.62 -2.94 11.32
N VAL A 169 -10.32 -2.25 10.23
CA VAL A 169 -9.08 -1.46 10.13
C VAL A 169 -9.16 -0.23 11.03
N ASP A 170 -8.40 -0.31 12.12
CA ASP A 170 -8.02 0.77 13.00
C ASP A 170 -6.50 1.01 12.95
N GLY A 171 -6.02 2.01 13.68
CA GLY A 171 -4.59 2.30 13.80
C GLY A 171 -3.75 1.16 14.40
N PRO A 172 -4.07 0.67 15.62
CA PRO A 172 -3.22 -0.31 16.29
C PRO A 172 -3.18 -1.66 15.58
N SER A 173 -4.30 -2.12 15.01
CA SER A 173 -4.41 -3.45 14.40
C SER A 173 -3.79 -3.48 13.02
N LEU A 174 -3.91 -2.39 12.24
CA LEU A 174 -3.18 -2.23 10.99
C LEU A 174 -1.66 -2.13 11.21
N ASP A 175 -1.20 -1.49 12.29
CA ASP A 175 0.22 -1.48 12.70
C ASP A 175 0.72 -2.88 13.10
N ARG A 176 -0.06 -3.66 13.86
CA ARG A 176 0.30 -5.05 14.21
C ARG A 176 0.34 -5.96 12.98
N TYR A 177 -0.67 -5.90 12.10
CA TYR A 177 -0.69 -6.63 10.83
C TYR A 177 0.50 -6.27 9.93
N ALA A 178 0.78 -4.98 9.70
CA ALA A 178 1.89 -4.57 8.83
C ALA A 178 3.28 -5.01 9.34
N LYS A 179 3.44 -5.30 10.65
CA LYS A 179 4.69 -5.84 11.21
C LYS A 179 4.95 -7.28 10.78
N ILE A 180 3.94 -8.10 10.55
CA ILE A 180 4.13 -9.48 10.03
C ILE A 180 4.31 -9.52 8.51
N VAL A 181 3.79 -8.53 7.77
CA VAL A 181 3.91 -8.43 6.30
C VAL A 181 5.35 -8.19 5.85
N LYS A 182 5.98 -9.20 5.24
CA LYS A 182 7.39 -9.20 4.78
C LYS A 182 7.66 -8.29 3.57
N TYR A 183 6.63 -7.84 2.87
CA TYR A 183 6.74 -6.80 1.84
C TYR A 183 6.98 -5.38 2.40
N LEU A 184 6.72 -5.14 3.70
CA LEU A 184 6.79 -3.82 4.33
C LEU A 184 7.92 -3.76 5.37
N ASP A 185 8.66 -2.66 5.44
CA ASP A 185 9.44 -2.31 6.64
C ASP A 185 8.45 -2.01 7.79
N PRO A 186 8.65 -2.54 9.00
CA PRO A 186 7.61 -2.63 10.04
C PRO A 186 7.25 -1.30 10.75
N GLN A 187 7.86 -0.18 10.39
CA GLN A 187 7.63 1.12 11.05
C GLN A 187 6.73 2.03 10.20
N PRO A 188 5.49 2.30 10.64
CA PRO A 188 4.66 3.32 10.01
C PRO A 188 4.99 4.75 10.46
N TRP A 189 4.64 5.72 9.61
CA TRP A 189 4.54 7.14 9.98
C TRP A 189 3.19 7.74 9.58
N GLY A 190 2.81 8.85 10.22
CA GLY A 190 1.54 9.53 10.03
C GLY A 190 1.57 10.66 8.99
N SER A 191 0.39 11.21 8.66
CA SER A 191 0.22 12.24 7.60
C SER A 191 1.00 13.55 7.83
N ALA A 192 1.48 13.80 9.05
CA ALA A 192 2.36 14.93 9.36
C ALA A 192 3.75 14.82 8.71
N ARG A 193 4.19 13.62 8.32
CA ARG A 193 5.48 13.39 7.65
C ARG A 193 5.25 13.12 6.16
N GLU A 194 5.93 13.88 5.29
CA GLU A 194 5.89 13.65 3.84
C GLU A 194 6.86 12.55 3.39
N GLU A 195 7.93 12.35 4.16
CA GLU A 195 8.98 11.39 3.88
C GLU A 195 9.14 10.44 5.06
N ASP A 196 9.71 9.27 4.79
CA ASP A 196 10.07 8.26 5.77
C ASP A 196 11.02 8.87 6.82
N PRO A 197 10.58 9.05 8.08
CA PRO A 197 11.36 9.78 9.08
C PRO A 197 12.45 8.91 9.75
N TYR A 198 12.51 7.62 9.40
CA TYR A 198 13.28 6.62 10.13
C TYR A 198 14.67 6.39 9.52
N PRO A 199 15.74 6.35 10.33
CA PRO A 199 17.07 5.95 9.84
C PRO A 199 17.10 4.49 9.36
N GLU A 200 17.96 4.20 8.38
CA GLU A 200 18.16 2.83 7.88
C GLU A 200 18.65 1.85 8.96
N GLU A 201 19.53 2.33 9.84
CA GLU A 201 20.07 1.56 10.96
C GLU A 201 19.38 1.93 12.29
N VAL A 202 19.19 0.95 13.17
CA VAL A 202 18.61 1.15 14.51
C VAL A 202 19.58 1.94 15.39
N PRO A 203 19.21 3.12 15.93
CA PRO A 203 20.05 3.85 16.87
C PRO A 203 20.37 3.00 18.11
N GLY A 204 21.66 2.77 18.37
CA GLY A 204 22.12 1.94 19.51
C GLY A 204 22.19 0.43 19.27
N GLY A 205 21.79 -0.06 18.09
CA GLY A 205 21.87 -1.47 17.70
C GLY A 205 20.69 -2.34 18.20
N ARG A 206 20.67 -3.62 17.79
CA ARG A 206 19.53 -4.57 17.93
C ARG A 206 19.13 -4.98 19.36
N ARG A 207 19.46 -4.24 20.42
CA ARG A 207 19.42 -4.78 21.80
C ARG A 207 18.05 -4.85 22.47
N GLU A 208 17.05 -4.09 22.04
CA GLU A 208 15.72 -4.10 22.69
C GLU A 208 14.57 -3.95 21.67
N PRO A 209 13.77 -5.01 21.41
CA PRO A 209 12.59 -4.92 20.53
C PRO A 209 11.57 -3.86 21.00
N ARG A 210 11.45 -3.64 22.32
CA ARG A 210 10.53 -2.65 22.93
C ARG A 210 10.81 -1.20 22.50
N LEU A 211 12.04 -0.87 22.08
CA LEU A 211 12.34 0.47 21.55
C LEU A 211 11.69 0.73 20.19
N MET A 212 11.29 -0.30 19.45
CA MET A 212 10.76 -0.15 18.07
C MET A 212 9.32 0.32 18.02
N ASP A 213 8.54 0.07 19.07
CA ASP A 213 7.18 0.60 19.21
C ASP A 213 7.19 1.94 19.96
N LEU A 214 8.07 2.10 20.95
CA LEU A 214 8.12 3.30 21.79
C LEU A 214 8.80 4.51 21.13
N ALA A 215 9.85 4.32 20.34
CA ALA A 215 10.55 5.44 19.68
C ALA A 215 9.67 6.17 18.63
N PRO A 216 8.94 5.49 17.71
CA PRO A 216 7.98 6.13 16.81
C PRO A 216 6.99 7.08 17.46
N ILE A 217 6.46 6.68 18.63
CA ILE A 217 5.44 7.43 19.37
C ILE A 217 6.10 8.63 20.05
N ARG A 218 7.18 8.39 20.81
CA ARG A 218 7.96 9.43 21.51
C ARG A 218 8.48 10.51 20.57
N ASP A 219 8.96 10.12 19.38
CA ASP A 219 9.60 11.03 18.42
C ASP A 219 8.60 11.69 17.45
N GLY A 220 7.29 11.46 17.67
CA GLY A 220 6.22 12.09 16.91
C GLY A 220 6.24 11.70 15.43
N HIS A 221 6.57 10.45 15.11
CA HIS A 221 6.61 9.97 13.73
C HIS A 221 5.21 9.54 13.24
N ARG A 222 4.32 9.12 14.15
CA ARG A 222 2.94 8.71 13.85
C ARG A 222 1.90 9.85 13.85
N LEU A 223 2.36 11.08 14.08
CA LEU A 223 1.50 12.27 14.16
C LEU A 223 0.73 12.51 12.85
N GLN A 224 -0.52 12.96 12.99
CA GLN A 224 -1.38 13.41 11.89
C GLN A 224 -1.35 14.94 11.79
N ARG A 225 -1.65 15.50 10.63
CA ARG A 225 -1.56 16.97 10.39
C ARG A 225 -2.83 17.58 9.82
N LEU A 226 -3.16 18.78 10.28
CA LEU A 226 -4.11 19.71 9.66
C LEU A 226 -3.41 20.58 8.57
N GLY A 227 -4.01 20.88 7.43
CA GLY A 227 -5.12 20.18 6.79
C GLY A 227 -4.61 19.03 5.91
N ARG A 228 -4.80 17.77 6.29
CA ARG A 228 -4.43 16.58 5.47
C ARG A 228 -5.36 15.41 5.71
N VAL A 229 -5.47 14.54 4.71
CA VAL A 229 -6.11 13.23 4.83
C VAL A 229 -5.34 12.41 5.89
N PRO A 230 -6.01 11.93 6.95
CA PRO A 230 -5.40 11.05 7.94
C PRO A 230 -4.91 9.76 7.28
N SER A 231 -3.69 9.35 7.62
CA SER A 231 -3.05 8.21 6.96
C SER A 231 -2.01 7.55 7.83
N MET A 232 -1.79 6.26 7.59
CA MET A 232 -0.62 5.53 8.07
C MET A 232 0.18 5.01 6.87
N THR A 233 1.49 5.26 6.86
CA THR A 233 2.35 4.97 5.70
C THR A 233 3.53 4.12 6.11
N TRP A 234 3.81 3.07 5.34
CA TRP A 234 4.98 2.21 5.45
C TRP A 234 5.86 2.35 4.22
N ARG A 235 7.10 1.90 4.35
CA ARG A 235 8.01 1.73 3.23
C ARG A 235 8.01 0.27 2.78
N THR A 236 7.95 0.01 1.49
CA THR A 236 8.10 -1.37 0.96
C THR A 236 9.56 -1.80 0.95
N VAL A 237 9.81 -3.11 1.08
CA VAL A 237 11.16 -3.66 1.36
C VAL A 237 12.11 -3.61 0.16
N HIS A 238 11.64 -3.86 -1.06
CA HIS A 238 12.50 -4.02 -2.24
C HIS A 238 12.56 -2.77 -3.10
N SER A 239 11.40 -2.19 -3.43
CA SER A 239 11.28 -0.99 -4.26
C SER A 239 11.41 0.32 -3.50
N ARG A 240 11.34 0.28 -2.15
CA ARG A 240 11.34 1.45 -1.26
C ARG A 240 10.22 2.45 -1.57
N SER A 241 9.09 1.93 -2.03
CA SER A 241 7.87 2.70 -2.25
C SER A 241 7.24 3.12 -0.92
N GLN A 242 6.48 4.20 -0.91
CA GLN A 242 5.65 4.59 0.23
C GLN A 242 4.22 4.09 -0.02
N LEU A 243 3.76 3.13 0.80
CA LEU A 243 2.39 2.62 0.78
C LEU A 243 1.64 3.22 1.97
N SER A 244 0.62 4.02 1.70
CA SER A 244 -0.26 4.67 2.67
C SER A 244 -1.63 4.00 2.66
N ILE A 245 -2.18 3.71 3.83
CA ILE A 245 -3.63 3.56 4.01
C ILE A 245 -4.17 4.91 4.46
N GLU A 246 -5.09 5.46 3.69
CA GLU A 246 -5.66 6.80 3.83
C GLU A 246 -7.16 6.69 4.11
N ILE A 247 -7.69 7.51 5.03
CA ILE A 247 -9.13 7.53 5.34
C ILE A 247 -9.73 8.90 5.02
N HIS A 248 -10.54 8.89 3.98
CA HIS A 248 -11.16 10.02 3.31
C HIS A 248 -12.60 10.20 3.81
N THR A 249 -13.05 11.45 3.93
CA THR A 249 -14.43 11.81 4.32
C THR A 249 -14.99 11.01 5.53
N ARG A 250 -14.11 10.63 6.47
CA ARG A 250 -14.35 9.77 7.66
C ARG A 250 -14.75 8.31 7.37
N GLU A 251 -15.25 7.98 6.18
CA GLU A 251 -15.81 6.67 5.83
C GLU A 251 -15.06 5.92 4.73
N VAL A 252 -14.40 6.60 3.79
CA VAL A 252 -13.83 5.99 2.58
C VAL A 252 -12.37 5.59 2.82
N VAL A 253 -12.04 4.30 2.72
CA VAL A 253 -10.66 3.81 2.86
C VAL A 253 -10.02 3.66 1.49
N CYS A 254 -8.83 4.24 1.32
CA CYS A 254 -8.02 4.10 0.13
C CYS A 254 -6.63 3.57 0.47
N ALA A 255 -6.04 2.78 -0.43
CA ALA A 255 -4.59 2.60 -0.47
C ALA A 255 -4.00 3.57 -1.48
N ALA A 256 -2.94 4.28 -1.11
CA ALA A 256 -2.17 5.14 -1.99
C ALA A 256 -0.71 4.70 -2.00
N VAL A 257 -0.10 4.58 -3.18
CA VAL A 257 1.31 4.17 -3.34
C VAL A 257 2.07 5.25 -4.11
N ARG A 258 3.18 5.73 -3.53
CA ARG A 258 4.20 6.53 -4.24
C ARG A 258 5.41 5.66 -4.49
N TYR A 259 5.81 5.53 -5.74
CA TYR A 259 6.79 4.54 -6.16
C TYR A 259 7.68 5.03 -7.30
N ARG A 260 8.79 4.33 -7.51
CA ARG A 260 9.59 4.44 -8.74
C ARG A 260 9.00 3.45 -9.75
N PRO A 261 8.56 3.88 -10.96
CA PRO A 261 7.98 2.98 -11.97
C PRO A 261 8.86 1.76 -12.25
N SER A 262 8.29 0.56 -12.17
CA SER A 262 9.07 -0.68 -12.27
C SER A 262 9.62 -0.95 -13.68
N PRO A 263 10.68 -1.78 -13.83
CA PRO A 263 11.21 -2.22 -15.12
C PRO A 263 10.20 -3.05 -15.92
N ASP A 264 10.38 -3.15 -17.25
CA ASP A 264 9.46 -3.85 -18.16
C ASP A 264 9.22 -5.33 -17.77
N ALA A 265 10.24 -6.02 -17.25
CA ALA A 265 10.12 -7.39 -16.75
C ALA A 265 9.13 -7.52 -15.57
N HIS A 266 9.05 -6.52 -14.69
CA HIS A 266 8.08 -6.47 -13.59
C HIS A 266 6.70 -6.07 -14.13
N ARG A 267 6.63 -5.15 -15.10
CA ARG A 267 5.37 -4.75 -15.76
C ARG A 267 4.66 -5.92 -16.42
N ALA A 268 5.42 -6.83 -17.03
CA ALA A 268 4.88 -8.06 -17.60
C ALA A 268 4.21 -8.98 -16.55
N VAL A 269 4.72 -8.99 -15.31
CA VAL A 269 4.12 -9.74 -14.19
C VAL A 269 2.81 -9.08 -13.75
N VAL A 270 2.79 -7.76 -13.55
CA VAL A 270 1.57 -7.03 -13.16
C VAL A 270 0.49 -7.14 -14.25
N ARG A 271 0.86 -6.99 -15.52
CA ARG A 271 -0.09 -7.18 -16.64
C ARG A 271 -0.69 -8.59 -16.63
N ARG A 272 0.15 -9.63 -16.49
CA ARG A 272 -0.33 -11.02 -16.37
C ARG A 272 -1.29 -11.20 -15.19
N PHE A 273 -0.98 -10.60 -14.04
CA PHE A 273 -1.85 -10.65 -12.85
C PHE A 273 -3.21 -10.00 -13.13
N ASN A 274 -3.23 -8.79 -13.69
CA ASN A 274 -4.46 -8.11 -14.11
C ASN A 274 -5.26 -8.96 -15.13
N ASP A 275 -4.61 -9.47 -16.18
CA ASP A 275 -5.24 -10.26 -17.24
C ASP A 275 -5.88 -11.57 -16.71
N VAL A 276 -5.25 -12.21 -15.71
CA VAL A 276 -5.72 -13.48 -15.12
C VAL A 276 -6.84 -13.26 -14.10
N HIS A 277 -6.75 -12.23 -13.26
CA HIS A 277 -7.69 -12.01 -12.15
C HIS A 277 -8.78 -10.98 -12.44
N GLY A 278 -8.71 -10.26 -13.57
CA GLY A 278 -9.62 -9.15 -13.89
C GLY A 278 -9.34 -7.86 -13.13
N GLU A 279 -8.17 -7.79 -12.48
CA GLU A 279 -7.73 -6.68 -11.63
C GLU A 279 -7.16 -5.51 -12.47
N ARG A 280 -7.05 -4.32 -11.87
CA ARG A 280 -6.66 -3.08 -12.59
C ARG A 280 -5.51 -2.31 -11.94
N TYR A 281 -4.54 -3.02 -11.36
CA TYR A 281 -3.34 -2.38 -10.83
C TYR A 281 -2.55 -1.67 -11.95
N PRO A 282 -1.97 -0.48 -11.71
CA PRO A 282 -1.09 0.15 -12.70
C PRO A 282 0.07 -0.78 -13.05
N GLU A 283 0.31 -1.03 -14.34
CA GLU A 283 1.30 -2.03 -14.78
C GLU A 283 2.71 -1.77 -14.22
N ASP A 284 3.06 -0.53 -13.91
CA ASP A 284 4.36 -0.15 -13.38
C ASP A 284 4.45 -0.08 -11.85
N VAL A 285 3.41 -0.55 -11.14
CA VAL A 285 3.45 -0.70 -9.68
C VAL A 285 4.47 -1.78 -9.27
N PRO A 286 5.28 -1.55 -8.22
CA PRO A 286 6.22 -2.54 -7.75
C PRO A 286 5.59 -3.81 -7.16
N LEU A 287 6.26 -4.93 -7.35
CA LEU A 287 5.77 -6.25 -6.96
C LEU A 287 5.67 -6.44 -5.43
N ASP A 288 6.47 -5.72 -4.62
CA ASP A 288 6.25 -5.66 -3.17
C ASP A 288 4.97 -4.90 -2.81
N ALA A 289 4.70 -3.76 -3.44
CA ALA A 289 3.45 -3.04 -3.22
C ALA A 289 2.23 -3.87 -3.66
N LEU A 290 2.29 -4.52 -4.84
CA LEU A 290 1.25 -5.45 -5.29
C LEU A 290 1.07 -6.63 -4.31
N GLY A 291 2.16 -7.18 -3.78
CA GLY A 291 2.12 -8.27 -2.80
C GLY A 291 1.40 -7.92 -1.48
N VAL A 292 1.38 -6.64 -1.08
CA VAL A 292 0.53 -6.17 0.03
C VAL A 292 -0.92 -5.99 -0.42
N LEU A 293 -1.13 -5.39 -1.60
CA LEU A 293 -2.45 -4.94 -2.04
C LEU A 293 -3.36 -6.04 -2.59
N ALA A 294 -2.79 -7.11 -3.17
CA ALA A 294 -3.50 -8.13 -3.95
C ALA A 294 -4.65 -8.86 -3.22
N ALA A 295 -4.72 -8.75 -1.90
CA ALA A 295 -5.79 -9.37 -1.10
C ALA A 295 -6.96 -8.41 -0.79
N TRP A 296 -6.75 -7.10 -0.84
CA TRP A 296 -7.84 -6.12 -0.75
C TRP A 296 -8.57 -5.98 -2.10
N ASP A 297 -9.79 -5.48 -2.06
CA ASP A 297 -10.56 -5.09 -3.25
C ASP A 297 -10.10 -3.72 -3.75
N PHE A 298 -8.96 -3.66 -4.44
CA PHE A 298 -8.33 -2.42 -4.91
C PHE A 298 -9.04 -1.91 -6.18
N ARG A 299 -10.05 -1.07 -6.00
CA ARG A 299 -10.87 -0.52 -7.11
C ARG A 299 -10.32 0.81 -7.61
N VAL A 300 -10.17 0.96 -8.93
CA VAL A 300 -9.69 2.21 -9.56
C VAL A 300 -10.85 3.12 -10.01
N GLU A 301 -10.54 4.27 -10.63
CA GLU A 301 -11.51 5.24 -11.13
C GLU A 301 -12.58 4.59 -12.03
N ASP A 302 -12.16 3.78 -13.00
CA ASP A 302 -13.07 3.09 -13.93
C ASP A 302 -14.03 2.12 -13.22
N ASP A 303 -13.58 1.46 -12.14
CA ASP A 303 -14.38 0.51 -11.37
C ASP A 303 -15.41 1.21 -10.48
N LEU A 304 -15.27 2.52 -10.25
CA LEU A 304 -16.21 3.35 -9.51
C LEU A 304 -17.09 4.21 -10.42
N ALA A 305 -16.61 4.59 -11.61
CA ALA A 305 -17.31 5.47 -12.54
C ALA A 305 -18.72 4.96 -12.92
N HIS A 306 -18.92 3.65 -12.99
CA HIS A 306 -20.22 3.03 -13.28
C HIS A 306 -21.33 3.39 -12.26
N THR A 307 -20.98 3.81 -11.04
CA THR A 307 -21.96 4.30 -10.04
C THR A 307 -22.60 5.64 -10.43
N LEU A 308 -22.07 6.31 -11.46
CA LEU A 308 -22.59 7.56 -12.02
C LEU A 308 -23.45 7.34 -13.30
N ASP A 309 -23.59 6.09 -13.78
CA ASP A 309 -24.27 5.78 -15.04
C ASP A 309 -25.80 6.01 -14.99
N ASP A 310 -26.41 5.96 -13.80
CA ASP A 310 -27.81 6.36 -13.56
C ASP A 310 -27.87 7.66 -12.74
N PRO A 311 -27.89 8.84 -13.39
CA PRO A 311 -27.98 10.14 -12.70
C PRO A 311 -29.35 10.38 -12.03
N GLY A 312 -30.32 9.47 -12.17
CA GLY A 312 -31.58 9.52 -11.43
C GLY A 312 -31.48 8.96 -10.01
N ASP A 313 -30.47 8.14 -9.72
CA ASP A 313 -30.20 7.60 -8.39
C ASP A 313 -29.24 8.53 -7.62
N ALA A 314 -29.84 9.48 -6.87
CA ALA A 314 -29.09 10.47 -6.11
C ALA A 314 -28.19 9.84 -5.02
N ASP A 315 -28.56 8.69 -4.47
CA ASP A 315 -27.78 7.99 -3.44
C ASP A 315 -26.55 7.30 -4.07
N ALA A 316 -26.74 6.60 -5.20
CA ALA A 316 -25.64 5.98 -5.94
C ALA A 316 -24.66 7.02 -6.49
N VAL A 317 -25.16 8.10 -7.09
CA VAL A 317 -24.33 9.24 -7.54
C VAL A 317 -23.58 9.85 -6.36
N GLY A 318 -24.26 10.10 -5.24
CA GLY A 318 -23.66 10.67 -4.04
C GLY A 318 -22.55 9.79 -3.45
N ALA A 319 -22.73 8.47 -3.43
CA ALA A 319 -21.71 7.52 -2.98
C ALA A 319 -20.52 7.48 -3.97
N GLY A 320 -20.80 7.45 -5.27
CA GLY A 320 -19.80 7.47 -6.34
C GLY A 320 -18.91 8.70 -6.29
N LEU A 321 -19.50 9.90 -6.15
CA LEU A 321 -18.77 11.16 -6.07
C LEU A 321 -17.84 11.22 -4.85
N ARG A 322 -18.26 10.72 -3.67
CA ARG A 322 -17.37 10.64 -2.50
C ARG A 322 -16.15 9.75 -2.75
N CYS A 323 -16.38 8.57 -3.33
CA CYS A 323 -15.29 7.62 -3.60
C CYS A 323 -14.34 8.15 -4.69
N LEU A 324 -14.86 8.77 -5.74
CA LEU A 324 -14.07 9.40 -6.79
C LEU A 324 -13.30 10.62 -6.29
N ALA A 325 -13.90 11.47 -5.44
CA ALA A 325 -13.20 12.58 -4.81
C ALA A 325 -12.01 12.11 -3.94
N ALA A 326 -12.16 10.99 -3.24
CA ALA A 326 -11.06 10.34 -2.51
C ALA A 326 -9.94 9.87 -3.44
N LEU A 327 -10.27 9.23 -4.57
CA LEU A 327 -9.28 8.87 -5.58
C LEU A 327 -8.55 10.10 -6.15
N TRP A 328 -9.30 11.17 -6.44
CA TRP A 328 -8.81 12.40 -7.06
C TRP A 328 -8.08 13.36 -6.11
N HIS A 329 -8.16 13.16 -4.79
CA HIS A 329 -7.61 14.08 -3.81
C HIS A 329 -6.10 14.33 -4.02
N GLY A 330 -5.72 15.60 -4.25
CA GLY A 330 -4.35 16.01 -4.54
C GLY A 330 -4.00 16.10 -6.03
N ASP A 331 -4.85 15.60 -6.93
CA ASP A 331 -4.83 15.92 -8.35
C ASP A 331 -5.88 16.99 -8.65
N LEU A 332 -5.45 18.25 -8.70
CA LEU A 332 -6.33 19.39 -8.97
C LEU A 332 -7.06 19.26 -10.32
N ARG A 333 -6.46 18.62 -11.33
CA ARG A 333 -7.09 18.48 -12.66
C ARG A 333 -8.25 17.49 -12.61
N ARG A 334 -8.12 16.40 -11.86
CA ARG A 334 -9.23 15.46 -11.64
C ARG A 334 -10.28 16.05 -10.69
N SER A 335 -9.86 16.69 -9.60
CA SER A 335 -10.75 17.33 -8.63
C SER A 335 -11.67 18.39 -9.29
N LEU A 336 -11.20 19.08 -10.34
CA LEU A 336 -12.01 20.03 -11.11
C LEU A 336 -13.20 19.39 -11.86
N ARG A 337 -13.21 18.07 -12.10
CA ARG A 337 -14.36 17.37 -12.72
C ARG A 337 -15.59 17.34 -11.82
N LEU A 338 -15.41 17.44 -10.50
CA LEU A 338 -16.51 17.55 -9.53
C LEU A 338 -17.47 18.70 -9.86
N ARG A 339 -16.98 19.76 -10.52
CA ARG A 339 -17.80 20.90 -10.99
C ARG A 339 -18.91 20.52 -11.96
N GLU A 340 -18.75 19.42 -12.71
CA GLU A 340 -19.76 18.93 -13.66
C GLU A 340 -21.08 18.56 -12.94
N TRP A 341 -21.01 18.28 -11.64
CA TRP A 341 -22.14 17.89 -10.78
C TRP A 341 -22.74 19.07 -9.98
N ALA A 342 -22.15 20.27 -10.06
CA ALA A 342 -22.65 21.44 -9.31
C ALA A 342 -24.04 21.89 -9.76
N ALA A 343 -24.39 21.69 -11.03
CA ALA A 343 -25.71 22.01 -11.59
C ALA A 343 -26.69 20.81 -11.60
N HIS A 344 -26.43 19.77 -10.80
CA HIS A 344 -27.26 18.56 -10.81
C HIS A 344 -28.70 18.85 -10.32
N PRO A 345 -29.75 18.30 -10.98
CA PRO A 345 -31.13 18.63 -10.63
C PRO A 345 -31.55 18.16 -9.24
N HIS A 346 -31.03 17.01 -8.78
CA HIS A 346 -31.30 16.50 -7.43
C HIS A 346 -30.52 17.32 -6.38
N PRO A 347 -31.20 17.92 -5.37
CA PRO A 347 -30.55 18.72 -4.34
C PRO A 347 -29.59 17.89 -3.48
N ASP A 348 -29.93 16.64 -3.20
CA ASP A 348 -29.10 15.73 -2.38
C ASP A 348 -27.70 15.51 -3.00
N VAL A 349 -27.60 15.50 -4.32
CA VAL A 349 -26.31 15.42 -5.05
C VAL A 349 -25.51 16.71 -4.90
N ARG A 350 -26.16 17.88 -4.93
CA ARG A 350 -25.48 19.18 -4.70
C ARG A 350 -25.03 19.33 -3.24
N ALA A 351 -25.85 18.93 -2.29
CA ALA A 351 -25.50 18.90 -0.86
C ALA A 351 -24.35 17.92 -0.58
N ASN A 352 -24.33 16.75 -1.22
CA ASN A 352 -23.21 15.80 -1.13
C ASN A 352 -21.93 16.42 -1.73
N LEU A 353 -22.04 17.11 -2.86
CA LEU A 353 -20.92 17.84 -3.47
C LEU A 353 -20.39 18.97 -2.58
N ALA A 354 -21.26 19.69 -1.88
CA ALA A 354 -20.88 20.67 -0.87
C ALA A 354 -20.12 20.03 0.30
N ALA A 355 -20.61 18.89 0.82
CA ALA A 355 -19.94 18.14 1.87
C ALA A 355 -18.54 17.63 1.45
N ILE A 356 -18.41 17.12 0.22
CA ILE A 356 -17.12 16.75 -0.39
C ILE A 356 -16.20 17.97 -0.50
N ALA A 357 -16.73 19.10 -1.01
CA ALA A 357 -15.96 20.32 -1.19
C ALA A 357 -15.45 20.89 0.14
N ASN A 358 -16.28 20.87 1.18
CA ASN A 358 -15.89 21.25 2.54
C ASN A 358 -14.81 20.30 3.10
N ALA A 359 -15.04 18.99 3.04
CA ALA A 359 -14.13 17.98 3.59
C ALA A 359 -12.71 18.01 3.00
N TYR A 360 -12.56 18.50 1.76
CA TYR A 360 -11.26 18.66 1.10
C TYR A 360 -10.77 20.11 0.96
N GLY A 361 -11.47 21.09 1.54
CA GLY A 361 -11.12 22.51 1.43
C GLY A 361 -11.19 23.07 0.00
N TYR A 362 -12.02 22.49 -0.87
CA TYR A 362 -12.27 22.95 -2.23
C TYR A 362 -13.15 24.21 -2.25
N ARG A 363 -12.66 25.31 -1.66
CA ARG A 363 -13.38 26.58 -1.55
C ARG A 363 -13.89 27.13 -2.89
N PHE A 364 -13.19 26.84 -4.00
CA PHE A 364 -13.67 27.19 -5.35
C PHE A 364 -14.99 26.50 -5.71
N LEU A 365 -15.20 25.26 -5.28
CA LEU A 365 -16.40 24.48 -5.59
C LEU A 365 -17.57 24.90 -4.69
N LEU A 366 -17.29 25.19 -3.41
CA LEU A 366 -18.27 25.82 -2.50
C LEU A 366 -18.74 27.19 -3.04
N GLN A 367 -17.83 28.02 -3.53
CA GLN A 367 -18.16 29.31 -4.16
C GLN A 367 -19.02 29.15 -5.42
N GLU A 368 -18.71 28.16 -6.27
CA GLU A 368 -19.51 27.90 -7.47
C GLU A 368 -20.91 27.38 -7.14
N LEU A 369 -21.03 26.50 -6.13
CA LEU A 369 -22.32 26.05 -5.61
C LEU A 369 -23.14 27.24 -5.07
N ALA A 370 -22.57 28.06 -4.18
CA ALA A 370 -23.23 29.24 -3.62
C ALA A 370 -23.70 30.25 -4.69
N LEU A 371 -22.93 30.43 -5.76
CA LEU A 371 -23.29 31.33 -6.87
C LEU A 371 -24.46 30.81 -7.75
N THR A 372 -24.78 29.52 -7.65
CA THR A 372 -25.83 28.88 -8.47
C THR A 372 -27.01 28.34 -7.68
N GLU A 373 -26.89 28.21 -6.35
CA GLU A 373 -27.98 27.72 -5.50
C GLU A 373 -29.11 28.76 -5.43
N THR A 374 -30.33 28.24 -5.48
CA THR A 374 -31.57 29.01 -5.53
C THR A 374 -32.41 28.84 -4.27
N ASP A 375 -32.14 27.80 -3.48
CA ASP A 375 -32.73 27.62 -2.17
C ASP A 375 -32.02 28.49 -1.11
N PRO A 376 -32.74 29.35 -0.35
CA PRO A 376 -32.13 30.21 0.65
C PRO A 376 -31.54 29.49 1.87
N GLU A 377 -32.02 28.30 2.22
CA GLU A 377 -31.50 27.55 3.37
C GLU A 377 -30.17 26.88 2.99
N GLU A 378 -30.09 26.24 1.82
CA GLU A 378 -28.82 25.68 1.32
C GLU A 378 -27.79 26.76 0.94
N LEU A 379 -28.22 27.93 0.45
CA LEU A 379 -27.31 29.05 0.25
C LEU A 379 -26.68 29.51 1.59
N ALA A 380 -27.48 29.62 2.66
CA ALA A 380 -26.96 29.99 3.98
C ALA A 380 -26.01 28.91 4.53
N ASN A 381 -26.29 27.62 4.30
CA ASN A 381 -25.36 26.52 4.66
C ASN A 381 -24.02 26.65 3.90
N LEU A 382 -24.05 26.99 2.61
CA LEU A 382 -22.85 27.16 1.78
C LEU A 382 -22.04 28.41 2.17
N GLU A 383 -22.71 29.51 2.54
CA GLU A 383 -22.07 30.72 3.07
C GLU A 383 -21.41 30.43 4.43
N ASP A 384 -22.08 29.73 5.34
CA ASP A 384 -21.52 29.30 6.64
C ASP A 384 -20.28 28.40 6.46
N MET A 385 -20.35 27.41 5.57
CA MET A 385 -19.17 26.61 5.20
C MET A 385 -18.04 27.47 4.60
N LEU A 386 -18.34 28.52 3.83
CA LEU A 386 -17.30 29.39 3.29
C LEU A 386 -16.66 30.26 4.38
N ASP A 387 -17.42 30.76 5.35
CA ASP A 387 -16.87 31.63 6.39
C ASP A 387 -16.12 30.84 7.48
N HIS A 388 -16.53 29.60 7.78
CA HIS A 388 -16.00 28.80 8.88
C HIS A 388 -15.14 27.57 8.48
N SER A 389 -14.96 27.27 7.18
CA SER A 389 -14.12 26.13 6.73
C SER A 389 -12.62 26.46 6.52
N PRO A 390 -11.69 25.61 6.98
CA PRO A 390 -11.92 24.31 7.63
C PRO A 390 -12.27 24.45 9.11
N ASP A 391 -13.35 23.77 9.51
CA ASP A 391 -13.73 23.58 10.91
C ASP A 391 -12.60 22.83 11.66
N PRO A 392 -12.10 23.33 12.81
CA PRO A 392 -11.18 22.59 13.68
C PRO A 392 -11.70 21.17 14.01
N ASP A 393 -13.01 21.00 14.20
CA ASP A 393 -13.67 19.72 14.50
C ASP A 393 -13.85 18.81 13.27
N ALA A 394 -13.32 19.21 12.10
CA ALA A 394 -13.06 18.27 11.02
C ALA A 394 -12.11 17.12 11.47
N TYR A 395 -11.37 17.31 12.56
CA TYR A 395 -10.30 16.45 13.08
C TYR A 395 -10.69 15.60 14.29
N ASN A 396 -11.52 14.57 14.06
CA ASN A 396 -11.06 13.22 14.40
C ASN A 396 -11.88 12.16 13.65
N ALA A 397 -11.36 11.65 12.53
CA ALA A 397 -11.90 10.42 11.97
C ALA A 397 -11.73 9.24 12.96
N PHE A 398 -10.81 9.37 13.92
CA PHE A 398 -10.40 8.28 14.79
C PHE A 398 -10.55 8.63 16.28
N HIS A 399 -11.56 8.02 16.91
CA HIS A 399 -11.40 7.57 18.29
C HIS A 399 -10.32 6.47 18.41
N ASP A 400 -9.79 5.96 17.28
CA ASP A 400 -8.73 4.96 17.22
C ASP A 400 -7.33 5.58 17.27
N ASP A 401 -6.49 5.02 18.13
CA ASP A 401 -5.08 5.40 18.26
C ASP A 401 -4.26 4.96 17.03
N PHE A 402 -4.03 5.86 16.06
CA PHE A 402 -3.04 5.66 14.99
C PHE A 402 -1.57 5.69 15.49
N GLY A 403 -1.34 5.38 16.77
CA GLY A 403 -0.08 5.35 17.50
C GLY A 403 0.42 6.73 17.88
N GLY A 404 -0.49 7.65 18.19
CA GLY A 404 -0.17 9.03 18.54
C GLY A 404 -1.38 9.79 19.01
N ALA A 405 -1.21 10.57 20.08
CA ALA A 405 -2.23 11.51 20.52
C ALA A 405 -2.62 12.45 19.35
N PRO A 406 -3.91 12.76 19.18
CA PRO A 406 -4.33 13.76 18.20
C PRO A 406 -3.69 15.10 18.57
N ILE A 407 -2.90 15.65 17.66
CA ILE A 407 -2.48 17.04 17.77
C ILE A 407 -3.59 17.86 17.15
N ILE A 408 -4.41 18.48 18.01
CA ILE A 408 -5.10 19.72 17.63
C ILE A 408 -3.99 20.71 17.24
N VAL A 409 -4.10 21.36 16.09
CA VAL A 409 -3.26 22.52 15.78
C VAL A 409 -4.14 23.75 15.66
N ASP A 410 -3.58 24.91 15.97
CA ASP A 410 -4.25 26.18 15.80
C ASP A 410 -4.32 26.60 14.31
N GLU A 411 -4.87 27.79 14.07
CA GLU A 411 -4.97 28.42 12.74
C GLU A 411 -3.61 28.71 12.07
N HIS A 412 -2.50 28.55 12.79
CA HIS A 412 -1.13 28.71 12.26
C HIS A 412 -0.45 27.35 12.00
N GLY A 413 -1.05 26.25 12.45
CA GLY A 413 -0.52 24.90 12.34
C GLY A 413 0.44 24.52 13.47
N ASP A 414 0.49 25.32 14.55
CA ASP A 414 1.24 25.01 15.76
C ASP A 414 0.42 24.09 16.68
N PRO A 415 1.03 23.12 17.39
CA PRO A 415 0.31 22.23 18.32
C PRO A 415 -0.43 23.01 19.41
N ALA A 416 -1.75 22.89 19.40
CA ALA A 416 -2.63 23.30 20.49
C ALA A 416 -2.76 22.17 21.51
N GLU A 417 -2.90 22.51 22.79
CA GLU A 417 -3.20 21.52 23.82
C GLU A 417 -4.62 20.94 23.56
N PRO A 418 -4.82 19.63 23.74
CA PRO A 418 -6.18 19.09 23.75
C PRO A 418 -6.97 19.80 24.85
N TRP A 419 -8.20 20.22 24.55
CA TRP A 419 -9.10 20.76 25.56
C TRP A 419 -9.22 19.74 26.69
N GLU A 420 -8.73 20.09 27.88
CA GLU A 420 -9.04 19.32 29.09
C GLU A 420 -10.57 19.42 29.29
N GLU A 421 -11.25 18.27 29.33
CA GLU A 421 -12.66 18.22 29.75
C GLU A 421 -12.70 18.59 31.24
N ASP A 422 -13.02 19.85 31.53
CA ASP A 422 -13.39 20.30 32.89
C ASP A 422 -14.56 19.44 33.42
N GLU A 423 -14.39 18.81 34.60
CA GLU A 423 -15.34 17.89 35.27
C GLU A 423 -16.74 18.47 35.58
#